data_AF-A0A2D4JIM2-F1
#
_entry.id   AF-A0A2D4JIM2-F1
#
_cell.length_a   1.000
_cell.length_b   1.000
_cell.length_c   1.000
_cell.angle_alpha   90.00
_cell.angle_beta   90.00
_cell.angle_gamma   90.00
#
_symmetry.space_group_name_H-M   'P 1'
#
loop_
_entity.id
_entity.type
_entity.pdbx_description
1 polymer ?
#
loop_
_entity_poly.entity_id
_entity_poly.type
_entity_poly.pdbx_seq_one_letter_code
_entity_poly.pdbx_strand_id
1 'polypeptide(L)'
;MGTVLLSRQCVTNQYLRKKDDPHRYCREACAEHTKCGPVIVPEEHLQQCRVCNTNGRNCQTVGEADKEGIRDADFILYVSALTTERCGQENIIAYAAYCQLEADMDRPIAGYANLCPNMISTQPQEFIGMLSTVKHEIIHALVRAGI
;
A
#
# COMPACT_ATOMS: atom_id res chain seq x y z
N MET A 1 11.09 -17.95 -3.87
CA MET A 1 10.64 -16.63 -3.39
C MET A 1 9.12 -16.63 -3.44
N GLY A 2 8.44 -15.82 -2.61
CA GLY A 2 6.98 -15.86 -2.48
C GLY A 2 6.24 -15.11 -3.58
N THR A 3 4.94 -15.34 -3.69
CA THR A 3 4.02 -14.50 -4.48
C THR A 3 3.30 -13.54 -3.56
N VAL A 4 3.28 -12.26 -3.88
CA VAL A 4 2.54 -11.23 -3.12
C VAL A 4 1.23 -10.91 -3.82
N LEU A 5 0.14 -11.00 -3.06
CA LEU A 5 -1.19 -10.50 -3.41
C LEU A 5 -1.69 -9.61 -2.27
N LEU A 6 -2.12 -8.40 -2.62
CA LEU A 6 -2.56 -7.39 -1.66
C LEU A 6 -4.06 -7.51 -1.38
N SER A 7 -4.45 -7.25 -0.14
CA SER A 7 -5.87 -7.29 0.24
C SER A 7 -6.55 -6.01 -0.23
N ARG A 8 -7.79 -6.14 -0.71
CA ARG A 8 -8.56 -4.98 -1.15
C ARG A 8 -8.91 -4.06 0.02
N GLN A 9 -8.98 -2.77 -0.26
CA GLN A 9 -9.49 -1.77 0.68
C GLN A 9 -10.99 -1.97 0.90
N CYS A 10 -11.48 -1.78 2.13
CA CYS A 10 -12.91 -1.82 2.42
C CYS A 10 -13.55 -0.45 2.25
N VAL A 11 -14.78 -0.38 1.77
CA VAL A 11 -15.53 0.89 1.60
C VAL A 11 -15.56 1.70 2.90
N THR A 12 -15.79 1.03 4.03
CA THR A 12 -15.90 1.65 5.35
C THR A 12 -14.58 1.67 6.12
N ASN A 13 -13.47 1.20 5.53
CA ASN A 13 -12.20 0.91 6.22
C ASN A 13 -12.35 0.03 7.47
N GLN A 14 -13.45 -0.74 7.59
CA GLN A 14 -13.66 -1.70 8.67
C GLN A 14 -13.19 -3.08 8.24
N TYR A 15 -12.10 -3.54 8.87
CA TYR A 15 -11.47 -4.82 8.58
C TYR A 15 -11.77 -5.83 9.68
N LEU A 16 -12.01 -7.07 9.28
CA LEU A 16 -12.17 -8.23 10.15
C LEU A 16 -11.05 -9.23 9.87
N ARG A 17 -10.52 -9.83 10.93
CA ARG A 17 -9.63 -10.99 10.87
C ARG A 17 -10.30 -12.14 11.57
N LYS A 18 -10.28 -13.32 10.94
CA LYS A 18 -10.69 -14.56 11.60
C LYS A 18 -9.50 -15.16 12.33
N LYS A 19 -9.79 -15.96 13.34
CA LYS A 19 -8.79 -16.82 13.97
C LYS A 19 -8.36 -17.87 12.94
N ASP A 20 -7.04 -18.08 12.80
CA ASP A 20 -6.42 -19.06 11.91
C ASP A 20 -6.62 -18.81 10.40
N ASP A 21 -6.96 -17.57 10.01
CA ASP A 21 -7.02 -17.14 8.60
C ASP A 21 -6.15 -15.90 8.40
N PRO A 22 -5.12 -15.94 7.54
CA PRO A 22 -4.23 -14.80 7.30
C PRO A 22 -4.91 -13.66 6.51
N HIS A 23 -6.10 -13.90 5.95
CA HIS A 23 -6.78 -12.92 5.09
C HIS A 23 -7.53 -11.85 5.87
N ARG A 24 -7.58 -10.65 5.29
CA ARG A 24 -8.43 -9.55 5.75
C ARG A 24 -9.78 -9.61 5.05
N TYR A 25 -10.85 -9.40 5.81
CA TYR A 25 -12.22 -9.38 5.33
C TYR A 25 -12.84 -8.00 5.52
N CYS A 26 -13.68 -7.57 4.57
CA CYS A 26 -14.50 -6.38 4.69
C CYS A 26 -15.86 -6.70 5.30
N ARG A 27 -16.39 -5.79 6.14
CA ARG A 27 -17.69 -5.98 6.81
C ARG A 27 -18.91 -5.86 5.90
N GLU A 28 -18.76 -5.17 4.78
CA GLU A 28 -19.85 -4.87 3.84
C GLU A 28 -19.41 -5.19 2.41
N ALA A 29 -18.52 -4.36 1.87
CA ALA A 29 -17.99 -4.50 0.52
C ALA A 29 -16.54 -4.04 0.45
N CYS A 30 -15.80 -4.57 -0.54
CA CYS A 30 -14.54 -3.97 -0.96
C CYS A 30 -14.83 -2.68 -1.73
N ALA A 31 -13.95 -1.69 -1.59
CA ALA A 31 -13.96 -0.51 -2.41
C ALA A 31 -13.72 -0.88 -3.88
N GLU A 32 -14.29 -0.09 -4.78
CA GLU A 32 -14.08 -0.23 -6.23
C GLU A 32 -12.59 -0.17 -6.58
N HIS A 33 -11.85 0.74 -5.94
CA HIS A 33 -10.42 0.92 -6.13
C HIS A 33 -9.68 0.77 -4.80
N THR A 34 -8.62 -0.03 -4.80
CA THR A 34 -7.66 -0.10 -3.69
C THR A 34 -6.53 0.87 -3.93
N LYS A 35 -6.21 1.71 -2.93
CA LYS A 35 -5.13 2.69 -3.03
C LYS A 35 -3.96 2.35 -2.10
N CYS A 36 -2.74 2.55 -2.59
CA CYS A 36 -1.53 2.55 -1.79
C CYS A 36 -0.91 3.95 -1.89
N GLY A 37 -1.20 4.80 -0.91
CA GLY A 37 -0.90 6.22 -1.00
C GLY A 37 -1.71 6.90 -2.11
N PRO A 38 -1.08 7.71 -3.00
CA PRO A 38 -1.80 8.35 -4.10
C PRO A 38 -2.02 7.44 -5.31
N VAL A 39 -1.46 6.24 -5.33
CA VAL A 39 -1.51 5.31 -6.46
C VAL A 39 -2.68 4.34 -6.32
N ILE A 40 -3.41 4.11 -7.41
CA ILE A 40 -4.40 3.03 -7.53
C ILE A 40 -3.63 1.73 -7.80
N VAL A 41 -3.86 0.72 -6.97
CA VAL A 41 -3.20 -0.59 -7.10
C VAL A 41 -3.81 -1.33 -8.29
N PRO A 42 -2.99 -1.89 -9.21
CA PRO A 42 -3.48 -2.71 -10.32
C PRO A 42 -4.25 -3.94 -9.82
N GLU A 43 -5.32 -4.29 -10.53
CA GLU A 43 -6.21 -5.40 -10.16
C GLU A 43 -5.49 -6.75 -10.12
N GLU A 44 -4.45 -6.93 -10.94
CA GLU A 44 -3.60 -8.12 -10.94
C GLU A 44 -2.73 -8.28 -9.70
N HIS A 45 -2.51 -7.22 -8.92
CA HIS A 45 -1.78 -7.29 -7.65
C HIS A 45 -2.73 -7.55 -6.47
N LEU A 46 -4.06 -7.51 -6.70
CA LEU A 46 -5.07 -7.63 -5.66
C LEU A 46 -5.61 -9.06 -5.54
N GLN A 47 -5.86 -9.43 -4.30
CA GLN A 47 -6.68 -10.59 -3.97
C GLN A 47 -8.14 -10.37 -4.39
N GLN A 48 -8.86 -11.47 -4.60
CA GLN A 48 -10.31 -11.52 -4.70
C GLN A 48 -10.93 -10.84 -3.48
N CYS A 49 -12.03 -10.13 -3.70
CA CYS A 49 -12.71 -9.44 -2.62
C CYS A 49 -13.22 -10.45 -1.60
N ARG A 50 -12.89 -10.26 -0.33
CA ARG A 50 -13.36 -11.11 0.77
C ARG A 50 -14.24 -10.28 1.69
N VAL A 51 -15.50 -10.70 1.86
CA VAL A 51 -16.48 -10.01 2.69
C VAL A 51 -17.03 -10.95 3.75
N CYS A 52 -17.32 -10.40 4.93
CA CYS A 52 -17.98 -11.08 6.04
C CYS A 52 -19.15 -10.22 6.50
N ASN A 53 -20.19 -10.83 7.06
CA ASN A 53 -21.25 -10.03 7.67
C ASN A 53 -20.77 -9.27 8.92
N THR A 54 -21.63 -8.39 9.44
CA THR A 54 -21.35 -7.52 10.58
C THR A 54 -20.92 -8.22 11.87
N ASN A 55 -21.17 -9.52 12.00
CA ASN A 55 -20.81 -10.36 13.15
C ASN A 55 -19.59 -11.27 12.88
N GLY A 56 -18.89 -11.08 11.75
CA GLY A 56 -17.79 -11.96 11.33
C GLY A 56 -18.23 -13.37 10.94
N ARG A 57 -19.54 -13.57 10.74
CA ARG A 57 -20.14 -14.83 10.28
C ARG A 57 -20.42 -14.75 8.78
N ASN A 58 -20.63 -15.90 8.14
CA ASN A 58 -20.98 -16.00 6.72
C ASN A 58 -20.05 -15.19 5.78
N CYS A 59 -18.79 -15.59 5.74
CA CYS A 59 -17.81 -14.92 4.91
C CYS A 59 -17.67 -15.61 3.57
N GLN A 60 -17.58 -14.81 2.53
CA GLN A 60 -17.55 -15.24 1.15
C GLN A 60 -16.53 -14.43 0.36
N THR A 61 -16.13 -15.00 -0.76
CA THR A 61 -15.36 -14.28 -1.76
C THR A 61 -16.30 -13.77 -2.86
N VAL A 62 -16.01 -12.59 -3.40
CA VAL A 62 -16.84 -11.88 -4.38
C VAL A 62 -15.95 -11.38 -5.51
N GLY A 63 -16.47 -11.43 -6.74
CA GLY A 63 -15.77 -10.95 -7.93
C GLY A 63 -14.82 -11.99 -8.54
N GLU A 64 -13.90 -11.51 -9.38
CA GLU A 64 -12.91 -12.36 -10.05
C GLU A 64 -11.99 -13.06 -9.05
N ALA A 65 -11.57 -14.28 -9.38
CA ALA A 65 -10.60 -15.02 -8.59
C ALA A 65 -9.23 -14.31 -8.57
N ASP A 66 -8.43 -14.64 -7.55
CA ASP A 66 -7.04 -14.18 -7.43
C ASP A 66 -6.29 -14.41 -8.76
N LYS A 67 -5.64 -13.36 -9.29
CA LYS A 67 -4.72 -13.50 -10.42
C LYS A 67 -3.38 -14.04 -9.92
N GLU A 68 -2.41 -14.15 -10.82
CA GLU A 68 -1.07 -14.67 -10.50
C GLU A 68 -0.34 -13.85 -9.42
N GLY A 69 -0.74 -12.60 -9.20
CA GLY A 69 -0.06 -11.70 -8.27
C GLY A 69 1.33 -11.33 -8.76
N ILE A 70 2.17 -10.86 -7.83
CA ILE A 70 3.56 -10.54 -8.14
C ILE A 70 4.44 -11.67 -7.63
N ARG A 71 5.01 -12.41 -8.57
CA ARG A 71 5.94 -13.51 -8.30
C ARG A 71 7.30 -13.00 -7.83
N ASP A 72 7.97 -13.84 -7.06
CA ASP A 72 9.34 -13.64 -6.59
C ASP A 72 9.57 -12.28 -5.89
N ALA A 73 8.58 -11.82 -5.14
CA ALA A 73 8.61 -10.56 -4.42
C ALA A 73 8.34 -10.77 -2.93
N ASP A 74 9.03 -9.98 -2.10
CA ASP A 74 8.79 -9.93 -0.65
C ASP A 74 8.18 -8.58 -0.22
N PHE A 75 8.30 -7.55 -1.07
CA PHE A 75 7.78 -6.20 -0.88
C PHE A 75 7.52 -5.52 -2.24
N ILE A 76 6.47 -4.70 -2.31
CA ILE A 76 6.11 -3.94 -3.50
C ILE A 76 6.13 -2.44 -3.17
N LEU A 77 6.93 -1.66 -3.91
CA LEU A 77 6.96 -0.21 -3.77
C LEU A 77 6.25 0.47 -4.95
N TYR A 78 5.14 1.15 -4.67
CA TYR A 78 4.47 2.00 -5.65
C TYR A 78 5.08 3.40 -5.65
N VAL A 79 5.81 3.74 -6.71
CA VAL A 79 6.46 5.04 -6.85
C VAL A 79 5.65 5.95 -7.76
N SER A 80 5.38 7.17 -7.32
CA SER A 80 4.66 8.17 -8.12
C SER A 80 5.28 9.55 -8.00
N ALA A 81 4.96 10.43 -8.95
CA ALA A 81 5.29 11.84 -8.92
C ALA A 81 4.01 12.68 -9.11
N LEU A 82 3.15 12.68 -8.09
CA LEU A 82 1.85 13.34 -8.13
C LEU A 82 1.82 14.53 -7.18
N THR A 83 1.28 15.66 -7.65
CA THR A 83 1.00 16.82 -6.79
C THR A 83 -0.25 16.52 -5.97
N THR A 84 -0.05 16.27 -4.67
CA THR A 84 -1.13 16.04 -3.70
C THR A 84 -1.22 17.19 -2.71
N GLU A 85 -2.27 17.22 -1.87
CA GLU A 85 -2.39 18.22 -0.79
C GLU A 85 -1.17 18.22 0.14
N ARG A 86 -0.55 17.04 0.38
CA ARG A 86 0.69 16.94 1.15
C ARG A 86 1.85 17.66 0.48
N CYS A 87 1.93 17.65 -0.84
CA CYS A 87 2.95 18.43 -1.56
C CYS A 87 2.74 19.95 -1.46
N GLY A 88 1.55 20.42 -1.03
CA GLY A 88 1.29 21.82 -0.77
C GLY A 88 1.69 22.28 0.63
N GLN A 89 2.09 21.35 1.52
CA GLN A 89 2.66 21.70 2.81
C GLN A 89 4.13 22.11 2.63
N GLU A 90 4.56 23.15 3.35
CA GLU A 90 5.90 23.70 3.19
C GLU A 90 7.00 22.63 3.42
N ASN A 91 8.00 22.61 2.53
CA ASN A 91 9.20 21.75 2.59
C ASN A 91 9.00 20.24 2.40
N ILE A 92 7.85 19.76 1.92
CA ILE A 92 7.69 18.33 1.57
C ILE A 92 8.21 18.06 0.15
N ILE A 93 9.41 17.48 0.06
CA ILE A 93 10.04 17.07 -1.21
C ILE A 93 9.50 15.72 -1.68
N ALA A 94 9.31 14.80 -0.74
CA ALA A 94 8.78 13.48 -0.97
C ALA A 94 8.16 12.96 0.33
N TYR A 95 7.30 11.96 0.22
CA TYR A 95 6.79 11.23 1.37
C TYR A 95 6.51 9.79 1.00
N ALA A 96 6.71 8.90 1.96
CA ALA A 96 6.52 7.47 1.75
C ALA A 96 6.01 6.80 3.02
N ALA A 97 5.27 5.71 2.85
CA ALA A 97 4.77 4.91 3.95
C ALA A 97 4.41 3.50 3.47
N TYR A 98 4.30 2.55 4.41
CA TYR A 98 3.69 1.26 4.14
C TYR A 98 2.17 1.43 3.95
N CYS A 99 1.57 0.58 3.10
CA CYS A 99 0.12 0.51 2.93
C CYS A 99 -0.45 -0.84 3.37
N GLN A 100 0.35 -1.92 3.34
CA GLN A 100 -0.07 -3.20 3.85
C GLN A 100 1.06 -3.95 4.56
N LEU A 101 0.70 -4.55 5.70
CA LEU A 101 1.54 -5.45 6.48
C LEU A 101 1.02 -6.89 6.33
N GLU A 102 1.94 -7.84 6.33
CA GLU A 102 1.68 -9.27 6.47
C GLU A 102 0.91 -9.58 7.77
N ALA A 103 0.18 -10.70 7.79
CA ALA A 103 -0.65 -11.05 8.94
C ALA A 103 0.11 -11.46 10.20
N ASP A 104 1.19 -12.22 10.04
CA ASP A 104 1.82 -12.94 11.15
C ASP A 104 3.01 -12.20 11.74
N MET A 105 3.84 -11.59 10.88
CA MET A 105 5.08 -10.93 11.32
C MET A 105 5.03 -9.40 11.28
N ASP A 106 3.87 -8.81 10.99
CA ASP A 106 3.69 -7.35 10.80
C ASP A 106 4.71 -6.74 9.79
N ARG A 107 5.27 -7.57 8.90
CA ARG A 107 6.26 -7.14 7.90
C ARG A 107 5.54 -6.33 6.82
N PRO A 108 6.01 -5.13 6.43
CA PRO A 108 5.51 -4.45 5.25
C PRO A 108 5.66 -5.33 4.01
N ILE A 109 4.56 -5.52 3.28
CA ILE A 109 4.54 -6.25 1.99
C ILE A 109 4.20 -5.32 0.82
N ALA A 110 3.65 -4.15 1.10
CA ALA A 110 3.52 -3.08 0.13
C ALA A 110 3.61 -1.71 0.80
N GLY A 111 4.20 -0.77 0.09
CA GLY A 111 4.27 0.63 0.45
C GLY A 111 4.29 1.52 -0.78
N TYR A 112 4.28 2.82 -0.55
CA TYR A 112 4.34 3.81 -1.61
C TYR A 112 5.38 4.87 -1.30
N ALA A 113 5.90 5.50 -2.35
CA ALA A 113 6.72 6.69 -2.28
C ALA A 113 6.22 7.69 -3.32
N ASN A 114 5.81 8.88 -2.87
CA ASN A 114 5.41 9.95 -3.77
C ASN A 114 6.44 11.09 -3.72
N LEU A 115 6.98 11.43 -4.88
CA LEU A 115 7.89 12.55 -5.08
C LEU A 115 7.06 13.77 -5.49
N CYS A 116 7.21 14.90 -4.82
CA CYS A 116 6.44 16.11 -5.14
C CYS A 116 7.07 16.83 -6.34
N PRO A 117 6.42 16.86 -7.53
CA PRO A 117 7.09 17.27 -8.77
C PRO A 117 7.73 18.66 -8.72
N ASN A 118 7.08 19.61 -8.06
CA ASN A 118 7.53 21.00 -7.96
C ASN A 118 8.72 21.21 -7.03
N MET A 119 9.04 20.21 -6.20
CA MET A 119 10.14 20.25 -5.24
C MET A 119 11.34 19.41 -5.69
N ILE A 120 11.24 18.72 -6.82
CA ILE A 120 12.33 17.94 -7.42
C ILE A 120 13.16 18.90 -8.26
N SER A 121 14.36 19.23 -7.77
CA SER A 121 15.34 19.95 -8.57
C SER A 121 15.93 19.04 -9.64
N THR A 122 16.28 19.58 -10.81
CA THR A 122 17.03 18.84 -11.83
C THR A 122 18.51 19.24 -11.84
N GLN A 123 18.93 20.09 -10.90
CA GLN A 123 20.28 20.59 -10.82
C GLN A 123 21.24 19.51 -10.30
N PRO A 124 22.38 19.25 -10.97
CA PRO A 124 23.33 18.22 -10.56
C PRO A 124 23.90 18.41 -9.15
N GLN A 125 24.00 19.67 -8.69
CA GLN A 125 24.53 20.04 -7.38
C GLN A 125 23.60 19.60 -6.23
N GLU A 126 22.29 19.56 -6.48
CA GLU A 126 21.27 19.18 -5.50
C GLU A 126 20.93 17.68 -5.57
N PHE A 127 21.45 16.97 -6.57
CA PHE A 127 21.20 15.54 -6.80
C PHE A 127 21.55 14.67 -5.59
N ILE A 128 22.69 14.93 -4.94
CA ILE A 128 23.12 14.16 -3.77
C ILE A 128 22.18 14.38 -2.58
N GLY A 129 21.72 15.61 -2.38
CA GLY A 129 20.74 15.96 -1.35
C GLY A 129 19.40 15.26 -1.59
N MET A 130 18.86 15.38 -2.80
CA MET A 130 17.61 14.72 -3.19
C MET A 130 17.71 13.18 -3.09
N LEU A 131 18.83 12.59 -3.52
CA LEU A 131 19.05 11.15 -3.41
C LEU A 131 19.03 10.70 -1.94
N SER A 132 19.61 11.49 -1.03
CA SER A 132 19.56 11.23 0.40
C SER A 132 18.13 11.32 0.94
N THR A 133 17.37 12.33 0.53
CA THR A 133 15.96 12.49 0.92
C THR A 133 15.11 11.33 0.43
N VAL A 134 15.23 10.93 -0.84
CA VAL A 134 14.48 9.80 -1.40
C VAL A 134 14.82 8.50 -0.67
N LYS A 135 16.10 8.27 -0.33
CA LYS A 135 16.50 7.13 0.50
C LYS A 135 15.85 7.15 1.88
N HIS A 136 15.85 8.31 2.55
CA HIS A 136 15.21 8.48 3.85
C HIS A 136 13.72 8.16 3.78
N GLU A 137 13.01 8.66 2.78
CA GLU A 137 11.59 8.40 2.61
C GLU A 137 11.31 6.93 2.30
N ILE A 138 12.04 6.28 1.40
CA ILE A 138 11.82 4.85 1.08
C ILE A 138 11.95 3.96 2.32
N ILE A 139 12.82 4.31 3.27
CA ILE A 139 12.94 3.58 4.54
C ILE A 139 11.61 3.59 5.33
N HIS A 140 10.85 4.69 5.30
CA HIS A 140 9.53 4.76 5.94
C HIS A 140 8.49 3.83 5.30
N ALA A 141 8.69 3.42 4.05
CA ALA A 141 7.86 2.40 3.41
C ALA A 141 8.26 0.97 3.79
N LEU A 142 9.54 0.74 4.11
CA LEU A 142 10.12 -0.58 4.41
C LEU A 142 10.08 -0.95 5.89
N VAL A 143 9.97 0.04 6.78
CA VAL A 143 9.94 -0.16 8.22
C VAL A 143 8.64 0.43 8.77
N ARG A 144 7.99 -0.30 9.69
CA ARG A 144 6.90 0.27 10.49
C ARG A 144 7.51 1.33 11.41
N ALA A 145 7.48 2.60 11.00
CA ALA A 145 7.85 3.72 11.84
C ALA A 145 6.78 3.91 12.92
N GLY A 146 6.96 3.23 14.05
CA GLY A 146 6.19 3.45 15.28
C GLY A 146 7.08 4.18 16.27
N ILE A 147 6.74 5.44 16.55
CA ILE A 147 6.94 6.04 17.87
C ILE A 147 5.72 5.65 18.70
#